data_AF-A0A103ELT9-F1
#
_entry.id   AF-A0A103ELT9-F1
#
_cell.length_a   1.000
_cell.length_b   1.000
_cell.length_c   1.000
_cell.angle_alpha   90.00
_cell.angle_beta   90.00
_cell.angle_gamma   90.00
#
_symmetry.space_group_name_H-M   'P 1'
#
loop_
_entity.id
_entity.type
_entity.pdbx_description
1 polymer ?
#
loop_
_entity_poly.entity_id
_entity_poly.type
_entity_poly.pdbx_seq_one_letter_code
_entity_poly.pdbx_strand_id
1 'polypeptide(L)'
;MSRSGYSDDCDGWDLIRWRGAVASAIKGARGQAFLRELADALDAMPEKRLIANELQTADGEFCTIGVLGHARGIDMSKLDPDDRDSVSAAFGIAPALAAEIVFENDEACWYDETPEARWHRMRNWVKSNLKGVDHE
;
A
#
# COMPACT_ATOMS: atom_id res chain seq x y z
N MET A 1 -14.40 10.13 -4.38
CA MET A 1 -13.02 9.81 -4.84
C MET A 1 -12.57 8.62 -4.03
N SER A 2 -11.86 7.66 -4.62
CA SER A 2 -11.30 6.54 -3.86
C SER A 2 -10.10 7.01 -3.03
N ARG A 3 -9.75 6.22 -1.99
CA ARG A 3 -8.63 6.50 -1.09
C ARG A 3 -7.27 6.51 -1.80
N SER A 4 -7.16 5.74 -2.88
CA SER A 4 -6.00 5.74 -3.76
C SER A 4 -5.85 7.04 -4.57
N GLY A 5 -6.93 7.83 -4.67
CA GLY A 5 -7.00 9.02 -5.50
C GLY A 5 -7.05 8.70 -7.00
N TYR A 6 -7.39 7.46 -7.37
CA TYR A 6 -7.65 7.11 -8.76
C TYR A 6 -9.01 7.66 -9.21
N SER A 7 -9.08 8.07 -10.47
CA SER A 7 -10.32 8.36 -11.18
C SER A 7 -10.44 7.41 -12.36
N ASP A 8 -11.63 6.84 -12.56
CA ASP A 8 -11.98 6.02 -13.73
C ASP A 8 -11.89 6.80 -15.05
N ASP A 9 -11.77 8.14 -14.97
CA ASP A 9 -11.62 9.03 -16.12
C ASP A 9 -10.17 9.13 -16.64
N CYS A 10 -9.22 8.39 -16.05
CA CYS A 10 -7.84 8.36 -16.54
C CYS A 10 -7.73 7.52 -17.82
N ASP A 11 -7.77 8.15 -19.00
CA ASP A 11 -7.59 7.48 -20.29
C ASP A 11 -6.28 7.84 -21.00
N GLY A 12 -5.94 7.07 -22.03
CA GLY A 12 -4.84 7.33 -22.94
C GLY A 12 -3.50 7.66 -22.28
N TRP A 13 -3.02 8.89 -22.47
CA TRP A 13 -1.67 9.32 -22.07
C TRP A 13 -1.54 9.56 -20.56
N ASP A 14 -2.61 9.92 -19.88
CA ASP A 14 -2.59 10.23 -18.45
C ASP A 14 -2.38 8.95 -17.64
N LEU A 15 -3.09 7.89 -18.02
CA LEU A 15 -2.90 6.55 -17.46
C LEU A 15 -1.48 6.02 -17.72
N ILE A 16 -0.94 6.21 -18.92
CA ILE A 16 0.43 5.77 -19.26
C ILE A 16 1.47 6.48 -18.40
N ARG A 17 1.37 7.82 -18.28
CA ARG A 17 2.27 8.61 -17.44
C ARG A 17 2.20 8.18 -15.98
N TRP A 18 0.99 7.95 -15.49
CA TRP A 18 0.78 7.48 -14.14
C TRP A 18 1.41 6.11 -13.89
N ARG A 19 1.15 5.11 -14.75
CA ARG A 19 1.76 3.77 -14.62
C ARG A 19 3.29 3.83 -14.70
N GLY A 20 3.84 4.74 -15.52
CA GLY A 20 5.27 5.04 -15.52
C GLY A 20 5.78 5.59 -14.18
N ALA A 21 5.04 6.50 -13.55
CA ALA A 21 5.37 7.05 -12.24
C ALA A 21 5.35 5.98 -11.13
N VAL A 22 4.32 5.12 -11.12
CA VAL A 22 4.23 3.97 -10.19
C VAL A 22 5.42 3.03 -10.39
N ALA A 23 5.69 2.61 -11.62
CA ALA A 23 6.80 1.70 -11.92
C ALA A 23 8.16 2.29 -11.51
N SER A 24 8.36 3.59 -11.71
CA SER A 24 9.57 4.31 -11.27
C SER A 24 9.67 4.34 -9.74
N ALA A 25 8.57 4.66 -9.05
CA ALA A 25 8.51 4.74 -7.60
C ALA A 25 8.80 3.38 -6.93
N ILE A 26 8.20 2.29 -7.44
CA ILE A 26 8.45 0.93 -6.98
C ILE A 26 9.92 0.53 -7.19
N LYS A 27 10.48 0.80 -8.38
CA LYS A 27 11.85 0.36 -8.75
C LYS A 27 12.95 1.19 -8.08
N GLY A 28 12.64 2.40 -7.62
CA GLY A 28 13.59 3.32 -6.99
C GLY A 28 14.08 2.83 -5.62
N ALA A 29 15.23 3.34 -5.18
CA ALA A 29 15.86 2.90 -3.92
C ALA A 29 14.94 3.06 -2.70
N ARG A 30 14.23 4.20 -2.62
CA ARG A 30 13.28 4.52 -1.54
C ARG A 30 12.07 3.58 -1.53
N GLY A 31 11.50 3.29 -2.70
CA GLY A 31 10.40 2.34 -2.83
C GLY A 31 10.83 0.91 -2.48
N GLN A 32 12.01 0.48 -2.93
CA GLN A 32 12.54 -0.84 -2.58
C GLN A 32 12.86 -0.98 -1.09
N ALA A 33 13.41 0.06 -0.44
CA ALA A 33 13.61 0.06 1.01
C ALA A 33 12.27 -0.05 1.74
N PHE A 34 11.28 0.76 1.33
CA PHE A 34 9.93 0.72 1.88
C PHE A 34 9.28 -0.66 1.74
N LEU A 35 9.34 -1.29 0.55
CA LEU A 35 8.73 -2.61 0.32
C LEU A 35 9.38 -3.72 1.15
N ARG A 36 10.69 -3.63 1.46
CA ARG A 36 11.35 -4.58 2.37
C ARG A 36 10.85 -4.42 3.79
N GLU A 37 10.82 -3.19 4.30
CA GLU A 37 10.28 -2.91 5.63
C GLU A 37 8.81 -3.31 5.73
N LEU A 38 8.02 -3.06 4.67
CA LEU A 38 6.62 -3.47 4.62
C LEU A 38 6.47 -5.00 4.65
N ALA A 39 7.32 -5.72 3.92
CA ALA A 39 7.35 -7.19 3.96
C ALA A 39 7.63 -7.70 5.38
N ASP A 40 8.67 -7.15 6.03
CA ASP A 40 9.03 -7.52 7.40
C ASP A 40 7.89 -7.20 8.39
N ALA A 41 7.23 -6.05 8.23
CA ALA A 41 6.11 -5.66 9.07
C ALA A 41 4.88 -6.56 8.88
N LEU A 42 4.54 -6.92 7.63
CA LEU A 42 3.47 -7.88 7.33
C LEU A 42 3.78 -9.27 7.91
N ASP A 43 5.03 -9.72 7.81
CA ASP A 43 5.50 -11.01 8.33
C ASP A 43 5.55 -11.02 9.88
N ALA A 44 5.74 -9.87 10.52
CA ALA A 44 5.70 -9.72 11.98
C ALA A 44 4.28 -9.65 12.58
N MET A 45 3.24 -9.44 11.78
CA MET A 45 1.86 -9.37 12.32
C MET A 45 1.46 -10.67 13.05
N PRO A 46 0.89 -10.59 14.27
CA PRO A 46 0.44 -11.78 14.99
C PRO A 46 -0.77 -12.43 14.31
N GLU A 47 -1.70 -11.61 13.82
CA GLU A 47 -2.84 -12.04 13.02
C GLU A 47 -2.65 -11.59 11.57
N LYS A 48 -2.73 -12.51 10.62
CA LYS A 48 -2.51 -12.24 9.20
C LYS A 48 -3.79 -11.72 8.54
N ARG A 49 -4.24 -10.55 8.98
CA ARG A 49 -5.51 -9.92 8.57
C ARG A 49 -5.28 -8.45 8.23
N LEU A 50 -5.87 -7.99 7.13
CA LEU A 50 -5.84 -6.59 6.71
C LEU A 50 -7.25 -6.05 6.49
N ILE A 51 -7.50 -4.82 6.94
CA ILE A 51 -8.74 -4.09 6.66
C ILE A 51 -8.62 -3.28 5.37
N ALA A 52 -9.77 -2.83 4.86
CA ALA A 52 -9.88 -1.90 3.74
C ALA A 52 -10.37 -0.52 4.22
N ASN A 53 -10.19 0.52 3.41
CA ASN A 53 -10.73 1.87 3.60
C ASN A 53 -10.19 2.70 4.78
N GLU A 54 -9.60 2.10 5.81
CA GLU A 54 -9.00 2.82 6.95
C GLU A 54 -7.50 2.52 7.11
N LEU A 55 -6.72 3.47 7.67
CA LEU A 55 -5.30 3.22 7.98
C LEU A 55 -5.16 2.33 9.22
N GLN A 56 -5.99 2.60 10.22
CA GLN A 56 -6.08 1.90 11.49
C GLN A 56 -7.50 2.03 12.05
N THR A 57 -8.10 0.94 12.51
CA THR A 57 -9.37 0.97 13.26
C THR A 57 -9.14 1.24 14.75
N ALA A 58 -10.19 1.60 15.48
CA ALA A 58 -10.14 1.74 16.94
C ALA A 58 -9.71 0.44 17.67
N ASP A 59 -9.98 -0.71 17.06
CA ASP A 59 -9.61 -2.03 17.58
C ASP A 59 -8.16 -2.44 17.25
N GLY A 60 -7.42 -1.59 16.53
CA GLY A 60 -6.02 -1.82 16.20
C GLY A 60 -5.79 -2.73 14.99
N GLU A 61 -6.78 -2.88 14.10
CA GLU A 61 -6.57 -3.51 12.80
C GLU A 61 -6.01 -2.49 11.80
N PHE A 62 -5.24 -2.95 10.81
CA PHE A 62 -4.53 -2.08 9.88
C PHE A 62 -4.76 -2.49 8.42
N CYS A 63 -4.77 -1.51 7.51
CA CYS A 63 -4.56 -1.81 6.09
C CYS A 63 -3.06 -2.03 5.82
N THR A 64 -2.71 -2.39 4.59
CA THR A 64 -1.31 -2.68 4.21
C THR A 64 -0.34 -1.57 4.62
N ILE A 65 -0.62 -0.31 4.29
CA ILE A 65 0.30 0.80 4.63
C ILE A 65 0.28 1.09 6.14
N GLY A 66 -0.87 0.90 6.79
CA GLY A 66 -1.04 1.09 8.22
C GLY A 66 -0.20 0.14 9.07
N VAL A 67 0.02 -1.08 8.61
CA VAL A 67 0.92 -2.06 9.27
C VAL A 67 2.32 -1.48 9.42
N LEU A 68 2.88 -0.89 8.36
CA LEU A 68 4.19 -0.25 8.43
C LEU A 68 4.13 1.07 9.21
N GLY A 69 3.01 1.79 9.18
CA GLY A 69 2.79 2.99 9.99
C GLY A 69 2.92 2.70 11.47
N HIS A 70 2.27 1.63 11.91
CA HIS A 70 2.35 1.11 13.27
C HIS A 70 3.80 0.69 13.63
N ALA A 71 4.45 -0.09 12.76
CA ALA A 71 5.82 -0.53 12.99
C ALA A 71 6.83 0.63 13.09
N ARG A 72 6.58 1.74 12.38
CA ARG A 72 7.39 2.97 12.43
C ARG A 72 7.00 3.93 13.56
N GLY A 73 5.94 3.64 14.33
CA GLY A 73 5.43 4.54 15.37
C GLY A 73 4.81 5.83 14.83
N ILE A 74 4.29 5.80 13.60
CA ILE A 74 3.58 6.94 13.00
C ILE A 74 2.20 7.07 13.64
N ASP A 75 1.87 8.27 14.11
CA ASP A 75 0.54 8.59 14.64
C ASP A 75 -0.48 8.74 13.49
N MET A 76 -1.10 7.62 13.12
CA MET A 76 -2.06 7.55 12.02
C MET A 76 -3.37 8.29 12.30
N SER A 77 -3.68 8.60 13.57
CA SER A 77 -4.90 9.37 13.92
C SER A 77 -4.88 10.81 13.38
N LYS A 78 -3.70 11.29 12.99
CA LYS A 78 -3.47 12.62 12.41
C LYS A 78 -3.42 12.62 10.88
N LEU A 79 -3.48 11.45 10.25
CA LEU A 79 -3.43 11.32 8.81
C LEU A 79 -4.85 11.19 8.28
N ASP A 80 -5.15 11.92 7.20
CA ASP A 80 -6.35 11.67 6.42
C ASP A 80 -6.06 10.48 5.49
N PRO A 81 -6.75 9.33 5.65
CA PRO A 81 -6.56 8.18 4.78
C PRO A 81 -6.76 8.50 3.31
N ASP A 82 -7.64 9.45 2.98
CA ASP A 82 -8.00 9.83 1.61
C ASP A 82 -7.05 10.88 1.00
N ASP A 83 -6.14 11.46 1.79
CA ASP A 83 -5.10 12.37 1.31
C ASP A 83 -3.77 11.63 1.09
N ARG A 84 -3.61 11.10 -0.13
CA ARG A 84 -2.39 10.38 -0.54
C ARG A 84 -1.11 11.21 -0.39
N ASP A 85 -1.17 12.54 -0.50
CA ASP A 85 0.02 13.39 -0.43
C ASP A 85 0.47 13.47 1.03
N SER A 86 -0.46 13.66 1.97
CA SER A 86 -0.16 13.60 3.41
C SER A 86 0.39 12.24 3.84
N VAL A 87 -0.24 11.16 3.39
CA VAL A 87 0.20 9.78 3.68
C VAL A 87 1.60 9.55 3.13
N SER A 88 1.83 9.84 1.84
CA SER A 88 3.14 9.62 1.23
C SER A 88 4.27 10.44 1.88
N ALA A 89 3.97 11.65 2.34
CA ALA A 89 4.91 12.50 3.07
C ALA A 89 5.27 11.89 4.44
N ALA A 90 4.27 11.42 5.20
CA ALA A 90 4.47 10.77 6.50
C ALA A 90 5.33 9.49 6.39
N PHE A 91 5.15 8.74 5.30
CA PHE A 91 5.90 7.52 5.01
C PHE A 91 7.22 7.75 4.27
N GLY A 92 7.48 8.98 3.85
CA GLY A 92 8.68 9.34 3.09
C GLY A 92 8.78 8.62 1.75
N ILE A 93 7.67 8.37 1.05
CA ILE A 93 7.62 7.73 -0.27
C ILE A 93 7.04 8.67 -1.34
N ALA A 94 6.95 8.20 -2.59
CA ALA A 94 6.28 8.97 -3.64
C ALA A 94 4.76 8.82 -3.49
N PRO A 95 3.95 9.86 -3.76
CA PRO A 95 2.49 9.76 -3.76
C PRO A 95 1.97 8.61 -4.64
N ALA A 96 2.60 8.37 -5.78
CA ALA A 96 2.25 7.27 -6.68
C ALA A 96 2.43 5.88 -6.04
N LEU A 97 3.45 5.68 -5.18
CA LEU A 97 3.63 4.41 -4.48
C LEU A 97 2.60 4.23 -3.36
N ALA A 98 2.32 5.29 -2.60
CA ALA A 98 1.29 5.25 -1.56
C ALA A 98 -0.08 4.93 -2.16
N ALA A 99 -0.45 5.63 -3.25
CA ALA A 99 -1.68 5.40 -3.99
C ALA A 99 -1.79 3.98 -4.54
N GLU A 100 -0.71 3.43 -5.13
CA GLU A 100 -0.72 2.07 -5.65
C GLU A 100 -0.94 1.03 -4.54
N ILE A 101 -0.27 1.18 -3.39
CA ILE A 101 -0.46 0.26 -2.25
C ILE A 101 -1.89 0.31 -1.73
N VAL A 102 -2.47 1.50 -1.64
CA VAL A 102 -3.85 1.69 -1.18
C VAL A 102 -4.85 1.08 -2.17
N PHE A 103 -4.67 1.33 -3.47
CA PHE A 103 -5.50 0.73 -4.52
C PHE A 103 -5.41 -0.80 -4.49
N GLU A 104 -4.20 -1.35 -4.39
CA GLU A 104 -4.00 -2.79 -4.29
C GLU A 104 -4.69 -3.33 -3.03
N ASN A 105 -4.60 -2.65 -1.89
CA ASN A 105 -5.26 -3.08 -0.67
C ASN A 105 -6.79 -3.10 -0.79
N ASP A 106 -7.38 -2.05 -1.37
CA ASP A 106 -8.83 -1.79 -1.30
C ASP A 106 -9.60 -2.27 -2.54
N GLU A 107 -9.03 -2.12 -3.73
CA GLU A 107 -9.78 -2.09 -5.00
C GLU A 107 -9.33 -3.16 -6.01
N ALA A 108 -8.11 -3.71 -5.89
CA ALA A 108 -7.57 -4.66 -6.88
C ALA A 108 -8.18 -6.08 -6.83
N CYS A 109 -9.21 -6.30 -6.00
CA CYS A 109 -9.95 -7.55 -5.91
C CYS A 109 -11.42 -7.34 -6.33
N TRP A 110 -11.92 -8.19 -7.24
CA TRP A 110 -13.27 -8.05 -7.83
C TRP A 110 -14.36 -8.84 -7.09
N TYR A 111 -14.01 -9.48 -5.97
CA TYR A 111 -14.93 -10.26 -5.12
C TYR A 111 -14.78 -9.85 -3.65
N ASP A 112 -15.77 -10.20 -2.83
CA ASP A 112 -15.75 -9.99 -1.38
C ASP A 112 -14.60 -10.78 -0.74
N GLU A 113 -13.47 -10.09 -0.58
CA GLU A 113 -12.24 -10.66 -0.06
C GLU A 113 -12.21 -10.58 1.48
N THR A 114 -11.97 -11.73 2.13
CA THR A 114 -11.80 -11.75 3.59
C THR A 114 -10.52 -11.01 4.00
N PRO A 115 -10.44 -10.48 5.24
CA PRO A 115 -9.23 -9.84 5.74
C PRO A 115 -7.96 -10.69 5.64
N GLU A 116 -8.06 -12.02 5.80
CA GLU A 116 -6.93 -12.94 5.62
C GLU A 116 -6.51 -13.08 4.17
N ALA A 117 -7.48 -13.21 3.25
CA ALA A 117 -7.18 -13.30 1.82
C ALA A 117 -6.48 -12.03 1.34
N ARG A 118 -6.92 -10.85 1.81
CA ARG A 118 -6.27 -9.56 1.55
C ARG A 118 -4.82 -9.54 2.03
N TRP A 119 -4.54 -10.05 3.23
CA TRP A 119 -3.18 -10.17 3.74
C TRP A 119 -2.29 -11.00 2.81
N HIS A 120 -2.75 -12.17 2.38
CA HIS A 120 -1.98 -13.05 1.48
C HIS A 120 -1.73 -12.40 0.13
N ARG A 121 -2.76 -11.76 -0.45
CA ARG A 121 -2.64 -11.05 -1.73
C ARG A 121 -1.65 -9.90 -1.65
N MET A 122 -1.76 -9.06 -0.62
CA MET A 122 -0.85 -7.92 -0.43
C MET A 122 0.57 -8.36 -0.12
N ARG A 123 0.77 -9.42 0.67
CA ARG A 123 2.10 -9.98 0.90
C ARG A 123 2.74 -10.52 -0.37
N ASN A 124 1.96 -11.19 -1.22
CA ASN A 124 2.40 -11.67 -2.53
C ASN A 124 2.70 -10.53 -3.49
N TRP A 125 1.90 -9.47 -3.49
CA TRP A 125 2.14 -8.26 -4.28
C TRP A 125 3.43 -7.56 -3.85
N VAL A 126 3.71 -7.45 -2.54
CA VAL A 126 4.98 -6.91 -2.06
C VAL A 126 6.14 -7.80 -2.51
N LYS A 127 6.00 -9.13 -2.40
CA LYS A 127 7.03 -10.09 -2.85
C LYS A 127 7.32 -9.94 -4.35
N SER A 128 6.31 -9.81 -5.20
CA SER A 128 6.49 -9.71 -6.66
C SER A 128 7.16 -8.40 -7.11
N ASN A 129 7.10 -7.35 -6.28
CA ASN A 129 7.71 -6.05 -6.55
C ASN A 129 9.11 -5.88 -5.95
N LEU A 130 9.59 -6.81 -5.14
CA LEU A 130 10.93 -6.78 -4.56
C LEU A 130 11.99 -7.29 -5.54
N LYS A 131 13.06 -6.53 -5.73
CA LYS A 131 14.22 -6.95 -6.52
C LYS A 131 15.10 -7.93 -5.73
N GLY A 132 15.59 -8.97 -6.40
CA GLY A 132 16.57 -9.92 -5.85
C GLY A 132 15.98 -10.94 -4.88
N VAL A 133 14.66 -11.15 -4.91
CA VAL A 133 14.00 -12.28 -4.24
C VAL A 133 13.84 -13.35 -5.31
N ASP A 134 14.61 -14.43 -5.21
CA ASP A 134 14.50 -15.54 -6.15
C ASP A 134 13.07 -16.09 -6.10
N HIS A 135 12.41 -16.11 -7.26
CA HIS A 135 11.12 -16.76 -7.43
C HIS A 135 11.39 -18.27 -7.57
N GLU A 136 11.58 -18.96 -6.44
CA GLU A 136 11.44 -20.42 -6.38
C GLU A 136 9.98 -20.85 -6.63
#